data_AF-A0A923XZC9-F1
#
_entry.id   AF-A0A923XZC9-F1
#
_cell.length_a   1.000
_cell.length_b   1.000
_cell.length_c   1.000
_cell.angle_alpha   90.00
_cell.angle_beta   90.00
_cell.angle_gamma   90.00
#
_symmetry.space_group_name_H-M   'P 1'
#
loop_
_entity.id
_entity.type
_entity.pdbx_description
1 polymer ?
#
loop_
_entity_poly.entity_id
_entity_poly.type
_entity_poly.pdbx_seq_one_letter_code
_entity_poly.pdbx_strand_id
1 'polypeptide(L)'
;MNKNLNILVLPMDDRPCTYNFPFQLGQMYGANIIMPDKNLLGNLERVADPQQLEKWILDNSNNLDGIIISSDSLAYGGLIPSRRNYQSFDNIAQNFKIIKLLKDKNKDIPIYVCSTILRISNSNENQEEKQYWKEYGQLIYNYSYLIHKNYLINEGDYDQYDSQKIINKQFVDPKITEIRNIIPDEIIQDYIDGRFKNFRLNKLLLKLVKEKYIDFLSICADDSSQYGFNVIEKNIFNKIVENNPSIKDKVLIYPGTDEAVSCLMARMINKYNDFIPKFYPIYSDLSKSGNIITMYEGIPLNSTLKSQIKAIGGKLVNSVSESDISIYLHTSEKNQEDQYLNSIYQKPTIQASESSINDELNYFINNQSQNIALADVAFANGGDNNFINSLSKVYDLKKLMTYSAWNTAGNSIGTALAHSSIRFLAKNNDNNSSLDNKHFEFLFERFFDDWLYQGFTRLKFIEENGFPLDQKQLVDLSDYTKEVCQDFINNNLKNDQIKSIDITSISFPWKRPFEIEIKCKLTPH
;
A
#
# COMPACT_ATOMS: atom_id res chain seq x y z
N MET A 1 -10.21 -8.23 -31.19
CA MET A 1 -9.36 -9.42 -30.99
C MET A 1 -8.79 -9.31 -29.59
N ASN A 2 -9.32 -10.08 -28.63
CA ASN A 2 -8.86 -10.07 -27.24
C ASN A 2 -7.46 -10.69 -27.18
N LYS A 3 -6.43 -9.84 -27.27
CA LYS A 3 -5.10 -10.25 -26.81
C LYS A 3 -5.19 -10.35 -25.29
N ASN A 4 -5.14 -11.56 -24.75
CA ASN A 4 -5.05 -11.79 -23.32
C ASN A 4 -3.67 -11.25 -22.87
N LEU A 5 -3.68 -10.09 -22.24
CA LEU A 5 -2.50 -9.42 -21.70
C LEU A 5 -1.79 -10.36 -20.71
N ASN A 6 -0.56 -10.79 -21.00
CA ASN A 6 0.22 -11.66 -20.12
C ASN A 6 1.20 -10.83 -19.28
N ILE A 7 0.98 -10.76 -17.97
CA ILE A 7 1.80 -9.96 -17.06
C ILE A 7 2.48 -10.89 -16.05
N LEU A 8 3.81 -10.85 -16.03
CA LEU A 8 4.57 -11.46 -14.94
C LEU A 8 4.66 -10.47 -13.77
N VAL A 9 4.33 -10.95 -12.58
CA VAL A 9 4.42 -10.16 -11.35
C VAL A 9 5.27 -10.90 -10.34
N LEU A 10 6.30 -10.22 -9.80
CA LEU A 10 6.98 -10.60 -8.57
C LEU A 10 6.44 -9.72 -7.43
N PRO A 11 5.54 -10.26 -6.58
CA PRO A 11 5.04 -9.57 -5.40
C PRO A 11 6.12 -9.22 -4.39
N MET A 12 5.78 -8.34 -3.45
CA MET A 12 6.68 -7.91 -2.38
C MET A 12 6.80 -8.93 -1.23
N ASP A 13 5.72 -9.66 -0.96
CA ASP A 13 5.65 -10.75 0.02
C ASP A 13 4.37 -11.59 -0.25
N ASP A 14 4.00 -12.48 0.68
CA ASP A 14 2.83 -13.36 0.56
C ASP A 14 1.51 -12.79 1.12
N ARG A 15 1.49 -11.51 1.55
CA ARG A 15 0.28 -10.87 2.08
C ARG A 15 -0.79 -10.66 1.01
N PRO A 16 -2.08 -10.64 1.38
CA PRO A 16 -3.17 -10.39 0.44
C PRO A 16 -3.01 -9.10 -0.36
N CYS A 17 -2.57 -8.02 0.28
CA CYS A 17 -2.44 -6.72 -0.37
C CYS A 17 -1.36 -6.66 -1.46
N THR A 18 -0.29 -7.44 -1.32
CA THR A 18 0.83 -7.47 -2.26
C THR A 18 0.71 -8.62 -3.27
N TYR A 19 -0.04 -9.68 -2.94
CA TYR A 19 -0.22 -10.88 -3.75
C TYR A 19 -1.62 -10.98 -4.37
N ASN A 20 -2.66 -11.11 -3.53
CA ASN A 20 -4.03 -11.38 -3.98
C ASN A 20 -4.63 -10.17 -4.72
N PHE A 21 -4.44 -8.95 -4.22
CA PHE A 21 -5.06 -7.77 -4.82
C PHE A 21 -4.58 -7.51 -6.24
N PRO A 22 -3.26 -7.40 -6.54
CA PRO A 22 -2.82 -7.20 -7.91
C PRO A 22 -3.22 -8.34 -8.83
N PHE A 23 -3.30 -9.59 -8.32
CA PHE A 23 -3.80 -10.73 -9.08
C PHE A 23 -5.27 -10.55 -9.47
N GLN A 24 -6.15 -10.27 -8.51
CA GLN A 24 -7.58 -10.07 -8.73
C GLN A 24 -7.87 -8.86 -9.62
N LEU A 25 -7.12 -7.77 -9.44
CA LEU A 25 -7.20 -6.58 -10.28
C LEU A 25 -6.82 -6.89 -11.74
N GLY A 26 -5.75 -7.65 -11.96
CA GLY A 26 -5.40 -8.12 -13.30
C GLY A 26 -6.48 -8.99 -13.92
N GLN A 27 -7.02 -9.95 -13.16
CA GLN A 27 -8.12 -10.81 -13.60
C GLN A 27 -9.41 -10.05 -13.91
N MET A 28 -9.70 -8.97 -13.18
CA MET A 28 -10.86 -8.11 -13.42
C MET A 28 -10.83 -7.44 -14.79
N TYR A 29 -9.64 -7.15 -15.32
CA TYR A 29 -9.47 -6.68 -16.69
C TYR A 29 -9.48 -7.83 -17.73
N GLY A 30 -9.32 -9.08 -17.29
CA GLY A 30 -9.12 -10.24 -18.16
C GLY A 30 -7.66 -10.52 -18.52
N ALA A 31 -6.70 -9.93 -17.80
CA ALA A 31 -5.28 -10.25 -17.97
C ALA A 31 -4.93 -11.62 -17.37
N ASN A 32 -3.98 -12.31 -17.99
CA ASN A 32 -3.35 -13.50 -17.45
C ASN A 32 -2.17 -13.09 -16.57
N ILE A 33 -2.29 -13.32 -15.27
CA ILE A 33 -1.30 -12.90 -14.27
C ILE A 33 -0.46 -14.09 -13.85
N ILE A 34 0.86 -13.99 -14.07
CA ILE A 34 1.83 -15.03 -13.76
C ILE A 34 2.59 -14.59 -12.51
N MET A 35 2.36 -15.29 -11.40
CA MET A 35 2.97 -15.03 -10.09
C MET A 35 3.61 -16.30 -9.53
N PRO A 36 4.68 -16.18 -8.72
CA PRO A 36 5.28 -17.33 -8.06
C PRO A 36 4.34 -17.86 -6.98
N ASP A 37 4.41 -19.16 -6.69
CA ASP A 37 3.71 -19.71 -5.54
C ASP A 37 4.13 -18.98 -4.24
N LYS A 38 3.18 -18.77 -3.31
CA LYS A 38 3.43 -18.05 -2.05
C LYS A 38 4.62 -18.62 -1.25
N ASN A 39 4.93 -19.91 -1.39
CA ASN A 39 6.07 -20.55 -0.71
C ASN A 39 7.44 -20.07 -1.21
N LEU A 40 7.54 -19.50 -2.43
CA LEU A 40 8.75 -18.88 -2.97
C LEU A 40 8.94 -17.45 -2.47
N LEU A 41 7.90 -16.83 -1.89
CA LEU A 41 7.92 -15.45 -1.41
C LEU A 41 8.30 -15.36 0.07
N GLY A 42 8.79 -14.18 0.46
CA GLY A 42 9.07 -13.88 1.86
C GLY A 42 7.78 -13.64 2.65
N ASN A 43 7.88 -13.77 3.96
CA ASN A 43 6.81 -13.40 4.88
C ASN A 43 7.41 -12.89 6.20
N LEU A 44 6.61 -12.84 7.26
CA LEU A 44 7.06 -12.33 8.57
C LEU A 44 8.30 -13.07 9.13
N GLU A 45 8.44 -14.36 8.85
CA GLU A 45 9.49 -15.23 9.39
C GLU A 45 10.44 -15.79 8.31
N ARG A 46 9.94 -16.01 7.09
CA ARG A 46 10.67 -16.60 5.96
C ARG A 46 11.26 -15.51 5.07
N VAL A 47 12.53 -15.68 4.72
CA VAL A 47 13.21 -14.89 3.69
C VAL A 47 13.15 -15.67 2.37
N ALA A 48 12.65 -15.06 1.30
CA ALA A 48 12.71 -15.70 -0.02
C ALA A 48 14.15 -15.83 -0.52
N ASP A 49 14.43 -16.90 -1.28
CA ASP A 49 15.73 -17.14 -1.88
C ASP A 49 15.84 -16.39 -3.23
N PRO A 50 16.73 -15.39 -3.36
CA PRO A 50 16.87 -14.63 -4.59
C PRO A 50 17.24 -15.48 -5.81
N GLN A 51 17.98 -16.59 -5.64
CA GLN A 51 18.35 -17.47 -6.75
C GLN A 51 17.16 -18.27 -7.26
N GLN A 52 16.28 -18.73 -6.35
CA GLN A 52 15.04 -19.41 -6.74
C GLN A 52 14.07 -18.45 -7.42
N LEU A 53 13.98 -17.20 -6.93
CA LEU A 53 13.19 -16.16 -7.59
C LEU A 53 13.74 -15.84 -8.98
N GLU A 54 15.05 -15.67 -9.14
CA GLU A 54 15.68 -15.43 -10.44
C GLU A 54 15.37 -16.56 -11.43
N LYS A 55 15.54 -17.81 -11.01
CA LYS A 55 15.21 -18.98 -11.82
C LYS A 55 13.73 -18.97 -12.22
N TRP A 56 12.82 -18.77 -11.27
CA TRP A 56 11.39 -18.73 -11.53
C TRP A 56 11.03 -17.63 -12.55
N ILE A 57 11.60 -16.43 -12.41
CA ILE A 57 11.39 -15.33 -13.35
C ILE A 57 11.86 -15.71 -14.76
N LEU A 58 13.06 -16.29 -14.89
CA LEU A 58 13.61 -16.70 -16.19
C LEU A 58 12.75 -17.76 -16.87
N ASP A 59 12.32 -18.78 -16.11
CA ASP A 59 11.49 -19.89 -16.61
C ASP A 59 10.11 -19.41 -17.11
N ASN A 60 9.60 -18.29 -16.56
CA ASN A 60 8.30 -17.72 -16.89
C ASN A 60 8.37 -16.44 -17.75
N SER A 61 9.55 -16.09 -18.28
CA SER A 61 9.77 -14.81 -19.00
C SER A 61 9.40 -14.80 -20.49
N ASN A 62 8.77 -15.86 -21.00
CA ASN A 62 8.44 -16.00 -22.43
C ASN A 62 7.01 -15.50 -22.74
N ASN A 63 6.82 -14.87 -23.91
CA ASN A 63 5.50 -14.41 -24.40
C ASN A 63 4.76 -13.47 -23.43
N LEU A 64 5.50 -12.59 -22.76
CA LEU A 64 4.96 -11.60 -21.85
C LEU A 64 4.70 -10.26 -22.57
N ASP A 65 3.64 -9.58 -22.15
CA ASP A 65 3.30 -8.22 -22.56
C ASP A 65 3.78 -7.17 -21.54
N GLY A 66 4.13 -7.59 -20.32
CA GLY A 66 4.69 -6.70 -19.31
C GLY A 66 5.19 -7.44 -18.06
N ILE A 67 6.04 -6.75 -17.30
CA ILE A 67 6.67 -7.26 -16.09
C ILE A 67 6.53 -6.24 -14.96
N ILE A 68 6.09 -6.68 -13.78
CA ILE A 68 6.03 -5.89 -12.55
C ILE A 68 6.90 -6.59 -11.49
N ILE A 69 7.86 -5.88 -10.92
CA ILE A 69 8.81 -6.45 -9.95
C ILE A 69 8.85 -5.62 -8.68
N SER A 70 8.64 -6.25 -7.52
CA SER A 70 9.12 -5.71 -6.26
C SER A 70 10.64 -5.90 -6.15
N SER A 71 11.36 -4.78 -6.03
CA SER A 71 12.81 -4.80 -5.82
C SER A 71 13.17 -5.34 -4.44
N ASP A 72 12.31 -5.20 -3.43
CA ASP A 72 12.54 -5.73 -2.08
C ASP A 72 12.59 -7.26 -2.07
N SER A 73 11.74 -7.91 -2.87
CA SER A 73 11.79 -9.36 -3.09
C SER A 73 13.09 -9.81 -3.74
N LEU A 74 13.54 -9.12 -4.80
CA LEU A 74 14.82 -9.45 -5.44
C LEU A 74 16.04 -9.15 -4.57
N ALA A 75 16.01 -8.04 -3.84
CA ALA A 75 17.13 -7.56 -3.07
C ALA A 75 17.30 -8.33 -1.77
N TYR A 76 16.20 -8.51 -1.04
CA TYR A 76 16.23 -8.94 0.36
C TYR A 76 15.44 -10.22 0.62
N GLY A 77 14.67 -10.70 -0.36
CA GLY A 77 13.74 -11.80 -0.18
C GLY A 77 12.39 -11.39 0.42
N GLY A 78 12.07 -10.09 0.43
CA GLY A 78 10.77 -9.54 0.83
C GLY A 78 10.86 -8.23 1.62
N LEU A 79 9.71 -7.61 1.94
CA LEU A 79 9.65 -6.36 2.71
C LEU A 79 10.22 -6.48 4.13
N ILE A 80 9.72 -7.42 4.94
CA ILE A 80 10.24 -7.60 6.31
C ILE A 80 11.72 -8.00 6.31
N PRO A 81 12.17 -8.91 5.43
CA PRO A 81 13.60 -9.15 5.25
C PRO A 81 14.44 -7.91 4.94
N SER A 82 13.90 -6.90 4.22
CA SER A 82 14.64 -5.66 3.91
C SER A 82 15.05 -4.89 5.17
N ARG A 83 14.18 -4.92 6.20
CA ARG A 83 14.40 -4.28 7.51
C ARG A 83 15.40 -5.05 8.39
N ARG A 84 15.57 -6.35 8.14
CA ARG A 84 16.39 -7.29 8.93
C ARG A 84 17.68 -7.75 8.24
N ASN A 85 18.00 -7.20 7.07
CA ASN A 85 19.03 -7.75 6.21
C ASN A 85 20.47 -7.46 6.66
N TYR A 86 21.31 -8.51 6.67
CA TYR A 86 22.75 -8.43 6.97
C TYR A 86 23.66 -8.70 5.75
N GLN A 87 23.11 -8.88 4.55
CA GLN A 87 23.91 -9.14 3.34
C GLN A 87 24.69 -7.89 2.89
N SER A 88 25.80 -8.09 2.18
CA SER A 88 26.54 -6.98 1.57
C SER A 88 25.76 -6.35 0.42
N PHE A 89 26.01 -5.06 0.15
CA PHE A 89 25.40 -4.38 -1.01
C PHE A 89 25.76 -5.06 -2.33
N ASP A 90 26.98 -5.59 -2.47
CA ASP A 90 27.42 -6.22 -3.72
C ASP A 90 26.62 -7.48 -4.04
N ASN A 91 26.27 -8.28 -3.02
CA ASN A 91 25.39 -9.44 -3.20
C ASN A 91 23.99 -9.01 -3.64
N ILE A 92 23.42 -7.97 -3.00
CA ILE A 92 22.11 -7.42 -3.37
C ILE A 92 22.12 -6.88 -4.81
N ALA A 93 23.15 -6.13 -5.18
CA ALA A 93 23.26 -5.49 -6.50
C ALA A 93 23.37 -6.53 -7.63
N GLN A 94 23.96 -7.70 -7.37
CA GLN A 94 24.06 -8.78 -8.36
C GLN A 94 22.69 -9.34 -8.77
N ASN A 95 21.71 -9.37 -7.86
CA ASN A 95 20.36 -9.88 -8.14
C ASN A 95 19.64 -9.06 -9.22
N PHE A 96 20.03 -7.80 -9.44
CA PHE A 96 19.41 -6.91 -10.44
C PHE A 96 19.93 -7.11 -11.87
N LYS A 97 20.91 -8.02 -12.08
CA LYS A 97 21.33 -8.43 -13.44
C LYS A 97 20.16 -9.03 -14.23
N ILE A 98 19.20 -9.67 -13.55
CA ILE A 98 18.02 -10.26 -14.17
C ILE A 98 17.19 -9.23 -14.96
N ILE A 99 17.06 -8.00 -14.48
CA ILE A 99 16.31 -6.94 -15.18
C ILE A 99 16.94 -6.64 -16.54
N LYS A 100 18.29 -6.61 -16.60
CA LYS A 100 19.02 -6.41 -17.85
C LYS A 100 18.80 -7.57 -18.80
N LEU A 101 18.91 -8.81 -18.31
CA LEU A 101 18.65 -10.01 -19.10
C LEU A 101 17.24 -10.05 -19.68
N LEU A 102 16.22 -9.69 -18.90
CA LEU A 102 14.83 -9.62 -19.36
C LEU A 102 14.63 -8.59 -20.47
N LYS A 103 15.18 -7.38 -20.29
CA LYS A 103 15.11 -6.32 -21.30
C LYS A 103 15.92 -6.66 -22.56
N ASP A 104 17.06 -7.33 -22.42
CA ASP A 104 17.87 -7.74 -23.56
C ASP A 104 17.20 -8.84 -24.39
N LYS A 105 16.42 -9.73 -23.75
CA LYS A 105 15.57 -10.72 -24.43
C LYS A 105 14.42 -10.09 -25.22
N ASN A 106 13.78 -9.06 -24.68
CA ASN A 106 12.72 -8.31 -25.35
C ASN A 106 12.87 -6.81 -25.03
N LYS A 107 13.41 -6.04 -25.97
CA LYS A 107 13.72 -4.62 -25.76
C LYS A 107 12.48 -3.76 -25.55
N ASP A 108 11.34 -4.19 -26.08
CA ASP A 108 10.09 -3.43 -26.06
C ASP A 108 9.17 -3.83 -24.90
N ILE A 109 9.51 -4.87 -24.12
CA ILE A 109 8.67 -5.27 -22.98
C ILE A 109 8.69 -4.20 -21.88
N PRO A 110 7.54 -3.67 -21.42
CA PRO A 110 7.52 -2.75 -20.29
C PRO A 110 7.89 -3.49 -18.99
N ILE A 111 8.89 -2.96 -18.29
CA ILE A 111 9.32 -3.42 -16.96
C ILE A 111 9.06 -2.31 -15.95
N TYR A 112 8.11 -2.53 -15.05
CA TYR A 112 7.79 -1.64 -13.95
C TYR A 112 8.34 -2.21 -12.64
N VAL A 113 8.91 -1.35 -11.81
CA VAL A 113 9.52 -1.75 -10.54
C VAL A 113 8.96 -0.92 -9.40
N CYS A 114 8.67 -1.54 -8.27
CA CYS A 114 8.46 -0.85 -7.00
C CYS A 114 9.61 -1.14 -6.03
N SER A 115 9.92 -0.16 -5.19
CA SER A 115 10.97 -0.23 -4.17
C SER A 115 10.55 0.53 -2.93
N THR A 116 11.07 0.16 -1.78
CA THR A 116 10.80 0.87 -0.53
C THR A 116 11.97 1.74 -0.08
N ILE A 117 11.63 2.88 0.52
CA ILE A 117 12.46 3.59 1.48
C ILE A 117 12.09 3.03 2.85
N LEU A 118 13.07 2.49 3.57
CA LEU A 118 12.82 1.80 4.83
C LEU A 118 12.09 2.69 5.84
N ARG A 119 11.05 2.14 6.46
CA ARG A 119 10.29 2.82 7.50
C ARG A 119 11.11 3.16 8.74
N ILE A 120 10.51 3.94 9.62
CA ILE A 120 10.99 4.20 10.98
C ILE A 120 9.78 4.13 11.91
N SER A 121 9.50 2.95 12.48
CA SER A 121 8.40 2.79 13.43
C SER A 121 8.68 3.56 14.73
N ASN A 122 7.65 4.06 15.39
CA ASN A 122 7.77 4.89 16.60
C ASN A 122 7.45 4.09 17.89
N SER A 123 7.69 2.78 17.88
CA SER A 123 7.41 1.87 18.97
C SER A 123 8.62 1.00 19.31
N ASN A 124 8.56 0.37 20.48
CA ASN A 124 9.53 -0.64 20.93
C ASN A 124 9.04 -2.06 20.60
N GLU A 125 8.48 -2.24 19.40
CA GLU A 125 7.96 -3.52 18.92
C GLU A 125 8.83 -4.06 17.78
N ASN A 126 9.40 -5.25 17.95
CA ASN A 126 10.33 -5.82 16.98
C ASN A 126 9.72 -6.93 16.11
N GLN A 127 8.39 -7.08 16.07
CA GLN A 127 7.72 -8.12 15.26
C GLN A 127 8.12 -8.08 13.79
N GLU A 128 8.47 -6.91 13.28
CA GLU A 128 8.90 -6.66 11.89
C GLU A 128 10.30 -6.05 11.78
N GLU A 129 10.95 -5.74 12.91
CA GLU A 129 12.26 -5.07 12.99
C GLU A 129 13.35 -6.01 13.50
N LYS A 130 14.59 -5.53 13.59
CA LYS A 130 15.72 -6.25 14.23
C LYS A 130 15.51 -6.35 15.75
N GLN A 131 16.19 -7.30 16.39
CA GLN A 131 15.99 -7.61 17.82
C GLN A 131 16.18 -6.40 18.75
N TYR A 132 17.19 -5.57 18.50
CA TYR A 132 17.46 -4.37 19.31
C TYR A 132 16.32 -3.35 19.29
N TRP A 133 15.39 -3.44 18.32
CA TRP A 133 14.27 -2.50 18.22
C TRP A 133 13.32 -2.57 19.42
N LYS A 134 13.25 -3.74 20.08
CA LYS A 134 12.45 -3.93 21.30
C LYS A 134 12.90 -3.04 22.46
N GLU A 135 14.18 -2.66 22.48
CA GLU A 135 14.76 -1.85 23.55
C GLU A 135 15.01 -0.41 23.09
N TYR A 136 15.48 -0.24 21.84
CA TYR A 136 15.97 1.04 21.33
C TYR A 136 15.10 1.67 20.23
N GLY A 137 14.00 1.05 19.80
CA GLY A 137 13.20 1.49 18.64
C GLY A 137 12.72 2.94 18.74
N GLN A 138 12.08 3.31 19.86
CA GLN A 138 11.64 4.68 20.11
C GLN A 138 12.80 5.68 20.20
N LEU A 139 13.93 5.26 20.76
CA LEU A 139 15.14 6.10 20.84
C LEU A 139 15.72 6.35 19.45
N ILE A 140 15.82 5.32 18.60
CA ILE A 140 16.27 5.43 17.21
C ILE A 140 15.32 6.31 16.39
N TYR A 141 14.01 6.14 16.56
CA TYR A 141 13.01 7.02 15.94
C TYR A 141 13.24 8.49 16.34
N ASN A 142 13.35 8.77 17.63
CA ASN A 142 13.56 10.13 18.14
C ASN A 142 14.89 10.72 17.67
N TYR A 143 15.97 9.92 17.66
CA TYR A 143 17.27 10.31 17.12
C TYR A 143 17.15 10.76 15.66
N SER A 144 16.50 9.93 14.83
CA SER A 144 16.27 10.20 13.42
C SER A 144 15.41 11.46 13.19
N TYR A 145 14.31 11.58 13.93
CA TYR A 145 13.39 12.71 13.88
C TYR A 145 14.09 14.02 14.24
N LEU A 146 14.81 14.06 15.35
CA LEU A 146 15.48 15.26 15.86
C LEU A 146 16.62 15.71 14.94
N ILE A 147 17.41 14.77 14.40
CA ILE A 147 18.46 15.12 13.43
C ILE A 147 17.85 15.81 12.22
N HIS A 148 16.80 15.22 11.63
CA HIS A 148 16.19 15.83 10.46
C HIS A 148 15.60 17.21 10.79
N LYS A 149 14.82 17.31 11.87
CA LYS A 149 14.12 18.53 12.26
C LYS A 149 15.06 19.68 12.61
N ASN A 150 16.15 19.41 13.34
CA ASN A 150 16.97 20.46 13.94
C ASN A 150 18.23 20.76 13.13
N TYR A 151 18.75 19.79 12.37
CA TYR A 151 20.01 19.94 11.65
C TYR A 151 19.85 20.05 10.15
N LEU A 152 18.60 20.01 9.64
CA LEU A 152 18.21 20.11 8.23
C LEU A 152 19.40 19.77 7.34
N ILE A 153 19.75 18.48 7.26
CA ILE A 153 20.84 18.02 6.39
C ILE A 153 20.55 18.67 5.06
N ASN A 154 21.40 19.62 4.62
CA ASN A 154 21.11 20.48 3.49
C ASN A 154 20.73 19.59 2.32
N GLU A 155 19.43 19.47 2.07
CA GLU A 155 18.90 18.41 1.21
C GLU A 155 19.31 18.61 -0.25
N GLY A 156 20.00 19.72 -0.57
CA GLY A 156 20.55 20.03 -1.88
C GLY A 156 21.98 19.55 -2.12
N ASP A 157 22.68 19.05 -1.09
CA ASP A 157 24.06 18.56 -1.21
C ASP A 157 24.12 17.04 -0.98
N TYR A 158 23.69 16.28 -2.00
CA TYR A 158 23.55 14.82 -1.95
C TYR A 158 24.86 14.08 -1.65
N ASP A 159 26.00 14.71 -1.90
CA ASP A 159 27.34 14.17 -1.62
C ASP A 159 27.70 14.23 -0.11
N GLN A 160 26.85 14.89 0.69
CA GLN A 160 26.97 14.92 2.15
C GLN A 160 26.12 13.86 2.85
N TYR A 161 25.16 13.22 2.18
CA TYR A 161 24.39 12.12 2.75
C TYR A 161 25.24 10.84 2.71
N ASP A 162 26.04 10.66 3.75
CA ASP A 162 26.99 9.58 3.93
C ASP A 162 26.88 8.99 5.34
N SER A 163 26.91 7.66 5.43
CA SER A 163 26.78 6.92 6.68
C SER A 163 27.81 7.35 7.74
N GLN A 164 29.09 7.45 7.36
CA GLN A 164 30.18 7.80 8.28
C GLN A 164 30.08 9.25 8.72
N LYS A 165 29.64 10.16 7.84
CA LYS A 165 29.37 11.54 8.25
C LYS A 165 28.25 11.63 9.27
N ILE A 166 27.16 10.88 9.12
CA ILE A 166 26.04 10.90 10.07
C ILE A 166 26.47 10.33 11.43
N ILE A 167 27.20 9.20 11.42
CA ILE A 167 27.60 8.47 12.63
C ILE A 167 28.65 9.25 13.44
N ASN A 168 29.62 9.86 12.76
CA ASN A 168 30.71 10.60 13.41
C ASN A 168 30.37 12.07 13.71
N LYS A 169 29.19 12.55 13.31
CA LYS A 169 28.80 13.95 13.54
C LYS A 169 28.47 14.16 15.01
N GLN A 170 29.17 15.10 15.63
CA GLN A 170 28.80 15.62 16.94
C GLN A 170 27.63 16.61 16.79
N PHE A 171 26.48 16.26 17.36
CA PHE A 171 25.31 17.12 17.39
C PHE A 171 25.33 17.94 18.68
N VAL A 172 25.15 19.26 18.55
CA VAL A 172 25.13 20.21 19.69
C VAL A 172 23.85 20.08 20.53
N ASP A 173 22.79 19.49 19.98
CA ASP A 173 21.50 19.33 20.63
C ASP A 173 21.62 18.37 21.82
N PRO A 174 21.32 18.83 23.05
CA PRO A 174 21.44 18.01 24.25
C PRO A 174 20.57 16.75 24.21
N LYS A 175 19.37 16.80 23.60
CA LYS A 175 18.47 15.64 23.50
C LYS A 175 19.03 14.58 22.56
N ILE A 176 19.65 15.00 21.45
CA ILE A 176 20.31 14.07 20.53
C ILE A 176 21.50 13.41 21.21
N THR A 177 22.29 14.20 21.95
CA THR A 177 23.43 13.68 22.72
C THR A 177 22.99 12.69 23.80
N GLU A 178 21.94 13.00 24.55
CA GLU A 178 21.37 12.11 25.57
C GLU A 178 20.91 10.78 24.95
N ILE A 179 20.11 10.83 23.88
CA ILE A 179 19.68 9.62 23.16
C ILE A 179 20.89 8.82 22.67
N ARG A 180 21.89 9.49 22.09
CA ARG A 180 23.07 8.83 21.52
C ARG A 180 23.93 8.13 22.57
N ASN A 181 23.96 8.64 23.80
CA ASN A 181 24.66 8.02 24.93
C ASN A 181 23.95 6.76 25.47
N ILE A 182 22.64 6.62 25.22
CA ILE A 182 21.86 5.45 25.66
C ILE A 182 21.97 4.31 24.66
N ILE A 183 21.95 4.61 23.35
CA ILE A 183 21.99 3.58 22.30
C ILE A 183 23.44 3.14 22.08
N PRO A 184 23.76 1.83 22.17
CA PRO A 184 25.09 1.31 21.83
C PRO A 184 25.55 1.68 20.42
N ASP A 185 26.85 1.92 20.26
CA ASP A 185 27.44 2.39 19.01
C ASP A 185 27.24 1.41 17.86
N GLU A 186 27.36 0.12 18.14
CA GLU A 186 27.15 -0.96 17.18
C GLU A 186 25.70 -1.00 16.65
N ILE A 187 24.72 -0.61 17.47
CA ILE A 187 23.30 -0.59 17.07
C ILE A 187 23.03 0.61 16.15
N ILE A 188 23.56 1.80 16.49
CA ILE A 188 23.46 2.96 15.60
C ILE A 188 24.17 2.69 14.28
N GLN A 189 25.37 2.11 14.32
CA GLN A 189 26.13 1.75 13.13
C GLN A 189 25.34 0.78 12.23
N ASP A 190 24.86 -0.34 12.79
CA ASP A 190 24.08 -1.33 12.03
C ASP A 190 22.77 -0.76 11.46
N TYR A 191 22.08 0.10 12.22
CA TYR A 191 20.87 0.76 11.74
C TYR A 191 21.18 1.69 10.55
N ILE A 192 22.15 2.61 10.69
CA ILE A 192 22.51 3.56 9.63
C ILE A 192 23.05 2.84 8.39
N ASP A 193 23.87 1.80 8.57
CA ASP A 193 24.38 0.98 7.45
C ASP A 193 23.26 0.26 6.71
N GLY A 194 22.26 -0.27 7.42
CA GLY A 194 21.06 -0.85 6.84
C GLY A 194 20.31 0.15 5.94
N ARG A 195 20.10 1.37 6.44
CA ARG A 195 19.48 2.45 5.66
C ARG A 195 20.31 2.84 4.44
N PHE A 196 21.62 3.00 4.61
CA PHE A 196 22.49 3.39 3.50
C PHE A 196 22.58 2.29 2.42
N LYS A 197 22.46 1.02 2.80
CA LYS A 197 22.35 -0.10 1.88
C LYS A 197 21.08 -0.02 1.03
N ASN A 198 19.93 0.25 1.63
CA ASN A 198 18.67 0.48 0.91
C ASN A 198 18.74 1.76 0.04
N PHE A 199 19.34 2.83 0.54
CA PHE A 199 19.56 4.06 -0.22
C PHE A 199 20.42 3.82 -1.49
N ARG A 200 21.50 3.03 -1.37
CA ARG A 200 22.32 2.60 -2.52
C ARG A 200 21.55 1.73 -3.50
N LEU A 201 20.65 0.87 -3.03
CA LEU A 201 19.77 0.07 -3.87
C LEU A 201 18.85 0.97 -4.69
N ASN A 202 18.17 1.93 -4.06
CA ASN A 202 17.32 2.88 -4.74
C ASN A 202 18.10 3.73 -5.77
N LYS A 203 19.34 4.14 -5.48
CA LYS A 203 20.24 4.77 -6.47
C LYS A 203 20.55 3.86 -7.66
N LEU A 204 20.78 2.56 -7.44
CA LEU A 204 20.98 1.58 -8.51
C LEU A 204 19.74 1.49 -9.41
N LEU A 205 18.53 1.47 -8.83
CA LEU A 205 17.29 1.45 -9.60
C LEU A 205 17.11 2.70 -10.48
N LEU A 206 17.41 3.89 -9.95
CA LEU A 206 17.41 5.13 -10.74
C LEU A 206 18.38 5.06 -11.92
N LYS A 207 19.56 4.44 -11.73
CA LYS A 207 20.51 4.19 -12.81
C LYS A 207 19.93 3.25 -13.87
N LEU A 208 19.25 2.17 -13.48
CA LEU A 208 18.60 1.26 -14.41
C LEU A 208 17.46 1.92 -15.21
N VAL A 209 16.72 2.87 -14.61
CA VAL A 209 15.74 3.70 -15.35
C VAL A 209 16.45 4.60 -16.37
N LYS A 210 17.54 5.26 -15.97
CA LYS A 210 18.34 6.12 -16.86
C LYS A 210 18.94 5.34 -18.05
N GLU A 211 19.37 4.11 -17.79
CA GLU A 211 19.88 3.16 -18.80
C GLU A 211 18.76 2.49 -19.63
N LYS A 212 17.47 2.83 -19.37
CA LYS A 212 16.29 2.31 -20.07
C LYS A 212 16.03 0.81 -19.87
N TYR A 213 16.58 0.21 -18.82
CA TYR A 213 16.25 -1.17 -18.42
C TYR A 213 14.93 -1.25 -17.64
N ILE A 214 14.56 -0.18 -16.94
CA ILE A 214 13.28 -0.03 -16.24
C ILE A 214 12.50 1.10 -16.89
N ASP A 215 11.23 0.86 -17.24
CA ASP A 215 10.37 1.83 -17.91
C ASP A 215 9.62 2.74 -16.93
N PHE A 216 9.30 2.22 -15.74
CA PHE A 216 8.70 2.99 -14.66
C PHE A 216 9.15 2.47 -13.29
N LEU A 217 9.44 3.38 -12.37
CA LEU A 217 9.87 3.09 -11.01
C LEU A 217 9.03 3.85 -10.00
N SER A 218 8.36 3.12 -9.10
CA SER A 218 7.77 3.67 -7.88
C SER A 218 8.74 3.46 -6.71
N ILE A 219 9.17 4.54 -6.06
CA ILE A 219 9.90 4.49 -4.80
C ILE A 219 8.94 4.93 -3.68
N CYS A 220 8.54 3.98 -2.88
CA CYS A 220 7.51 4.09 -1.86
C CYS A 220 8.13 4.34 -0.49
N ALA A 221 7.66 5.36 0.24
CA ALA A 221 8.03 5.53 1.63
C ALA A 221 7.16 4.64 2.52
N ASP A 222 7.79 3.65 3.14
CA ASP A 222 7.19 2.75 4.12
C ASP A 222 7.07 3.48 5.47
N ASP A 223 5.95 3.32 6.17
CA ASP A 223 5.47 4.09 7.35
C ASP A 223 6.28 5.37 7.65
N SER A 224 5.84 6.49 7.09
CA SER A 224 6.53 7.78 7.17
C SER A 224 5.94 8.72 8.21
N SER A 225 6.76 9.68 8.64
CA SER A 225 6.32 10.83 9.43
C SER A 225 6.73 12.12 8.72
N GLN A 226 6.46 13.28 9.34
CA GLN A 226 6.89 14.58 8.80
C GLN A 226 8.42 14.73 8.82
N TYR A 227 9.12 14.06 9.75
CA TYR A 227 10.58 14.16 9.87
C TYR A 227 11.23 12.83 10.21
N GLY A 228 12.34 12.51 9.55
CA GLY A 228 13.15 11.33 9.82
C GLY A 228 14.13 11.09 8.69
N PHE A 229 14.98 10.06 8.83
CA PHE A 229 15.95 9.69 7.80
C PHE A 229 15.26 9.23 6.52
N ASN A 230 14.14 8.51 6.61
CA ASN A 230 13.31 8.15 5.47
C ASN A 230 12.81 9.38 4.70
N VAL A 231 12.50 10.48 5.41
CA VAL A 231 12.09 11.74 4.78
C VAL A 231 13.26 12.42 4.08
N ILE A 232 14.44 12.45 4.70
CA ILE A 232 15.67 12.97 4.09
C ILE A 232 15.98 12.20 2.80
N GLU A 233 15.97 10.87 2.86
CA GLU A 233 16.22 9.98 1.72
C GLU A 233 15.22 10.23 0.59
N LYS A 234 13.93 10.33 0.93
CA LYS A 234 12.85 10.67 0.00
C LYS A 234 13.11 12.01 -0.71
N ASN A 235 13.48 13.04 0.05
CA ASN A 235 13.74 14.37 -0.49
C ASN A 235 14.99 14.39 -1.39
N ILE A 236 16.03 13.64 -1.02
CA ILE A 236 17.20 13.43 -1.87
C ILE A 236 16.79 12.78 -3.21
N PHE A 237 16.01 11.70 -3.18
CA PHE A 237 15.57 11.05 -4.41
C PHE A 237 14.69 11.97 -5.26
N ASN A 238 13.78 12.73 -4.65
CA ASN A 238 12.93 13.69 -5.36
C ASN A 238 13.78 14.67 -6.17
N LYS A 239 14.78 15.27 -5.53
CA LYS A 239 15.62 16.23 -6.23
C LYS A 239 16.57 15.58 -7.24
N ILE A 240 17.04 14.35 -7.02
CA ILE A 240 17.76 13.60 -8.06
C ILE A 240 16.86 13.47 -9.30
N VAL A 241 15.60 13.08 -9.13
CA VAL A 241 14.64 12.93 -10.24
C VAL A 241 14.33 14.29 -10.91
N GLU A 242 14.08 15.34 -10.13
CA GLU A 242 13.82 16.70 -10.64
C GLU A 242 14.98 17.24 -11.48
N ASN A 243 16.22 17.00 -11.05
CA ASN A 243 17.44 17.44 -11.74
C ASN A 243 17.84 16.53 -12.92
N ASN A 244 17.12 15.44 -13.20
CA ASN A 244 17.40 14.53 -14.31
C ASN A 244 16.17 14.41 -15.25
N PRO A 245 16.03 15.32 -16.24
CA PRO A 245 14.89 15.33 -17.16
C PRO A 245 14.62 14.00 -17.87
N SER A 246 15.65 13.18 -18.11
CA SER A 246 15.53 11.89 -18.81
C SER A 246 14.76 10.82 -18.01
N ILE A 247 14.64 10.97 -16.69
CA ILE A 247 13.94 10.02 -15.81
C ILE A 247 12.73 10.62 -15.10
N LYS A 248 12.52 11.94 -15.22
CA LYS A 248 11.50 12.70 -14.47
C LYS A 248 10.07 12.14 -14.58
N ASP A 249 9.68 11.73 -15.78
CA ASP A 249 8.33 11.17 -16.03
C ASP A 249 8.26 9.64 -15.85
N LYS A 250 9.38 9.02 -15.46
CA LYS A 250 9.54 7.56 -15.30
C LYS A 250 9.75 7.14 -13.85
N VAL A 251 9.96 8.08 -12.94
CA VAL A 251 10.17 7.81 -11.53
C VAL A 251 9.17 8.60 -10.71
N LEU A 252 8.51 7.93 -9.78
CA LEU A 252 7.62 8.56 -8.82
C LEU A 252 8.04 8.16 -7.41
N ILE A 253 8.11 9.15 -6.51
CA ILE A 253 8.48 8.96 -5.12
C ILE A 253 7.34 9.48 -4.24
N TYR A 254 6.75 8.63 -3.40
CA TYR A 254 5.53 8.94 -2.66
C TYR A 254 5.34 8.01 -1.47
N PRO A 255 4.51 8.34 -0.46
CA PRO A 255 4.19 7.43 0.64
C PRO A 255 3.16 6.36 0.22
N GLY A 256 3.06 5.28 1.01
CA GLY A 256 2.29 4.10 0.64
C GLY A 256 3.18 3.08 -0.06
N THR A 257 3.12 1.83 0.38
CA THR A 257 4.07 0.76 0.03
C THR A 257 3.35 -0.49 -0.42
N ASP A 258 2.45 -0.99 0.42
CA ASP A 258 1.83 -2.30 0.21
C ASP A 258 0.90 -2.31 -1.03
N GLU A 259 0.32 -1.17 -1.40
CA GLU A 259 -0.53 -1.03 -2.59
C GLU A 259 0.26 -0.80 -3.89
N ALA A 260 1.59 -0.65 -3.82
CA ALA A 260 2.41 -0.26 -4.96
C ALA A 260 2.30 -1.23 -6.14
N VAL A 261 2.24 -2.54 -5.88
CA VAL A 261 2.09 -3.56 -6.94
C VAL A 261 0.73 -3.43 -7.64
N SER A 262 -0.34 -3.20 -6.87
CA SER A 262 -1.69 -2.93 -7.41
C SER A 262 -1.73 -1.64 -8.23
N CYS A 263 -1.05 -0.59 -7.77
CA CYS A 263 -0.91 0.66 -8.54
C CYS A 263 -0.16 0.46 -9.86
N LEU A 264 0.93 -0.32 -9.87
CA LEU A 264 1.67 -0.65 -11.08
C LEU A 264 0.88 -1.57 -12.03
N MET A 265 0.06 -2.47 -11.50
CA MET A 265 -0.88 -3.28 -12.27
C MET A 265 -1.88 -2.39 -13.02
N ALA A 266 -2.53 -1.48 -12.31
CA ALA A 266 -3.44 -0.50 -12.91
C ALA A 266 -2.72 0.39 -13.94
N ARG A 267 -1.51 0.86 -13.65
CA ARG A 267 -0.69 1.62 -14.60
C ARG A 267 -0.46 0.85 -15.89
N MET A 268 -0.07 -0.41 -15.80
CA MET A 268 0.24 -1.24 -16.95
C MET A 268 -1.00 -1.47 -17.82
N ILE A 269 -2.13 -1.80 -17.19
CA ILE A 269 -3.42 -1.97 -17.88
C ILE A 269 -3.87 -0.66 -18.52
N ASN A 270 -3.84 0.46 -17.79
CA ASN A 270 -4.18 1.78 -18.32
C ASN A 270 -3.31 2.14 -19.53
N LYS A 271 -1.99 1.92 -19.41
CA LYS A 271 -1.04 2.20 -20.50
C LYS A 271 -1.27 1.31 -21.72
N TYR A 272 -1.58 0.03 -21.53
CA TYR A 272 -1.88 -0.91 -22.62
C TYR A 272 -3.12 -0.51 -23.43
N ASN A 273 -4.10 0.13 -22.78
CA ASN A 273 -5.33 0.62 -23.42
C ASN A 273 -5.22 2.08 -23.92
N ASP A 274 -4.03 2.70 -23.82
CA ASP A 274 -3.84 4.14 -24.03
C ASP A 274 -4.86 5.01 -23.26
N PHE A 275 -5.27 4.53 -22.08
CA PHE A 275 -6.24 5.17 -21.21
C PHE A 275 -5.55 5.98 -20.12
N ILE A 276 -6.03 7.20 -19.92
CA ILE A 276 -5.57 8.10 -18.84
C ILE A 276 -6.79 8.38 -17.97
N PRO A 277 -6.98 7.64 -16.85
CA PRO A 277 -8.15 7.84 -16.01
C PRO A 277 -8.14 9.24 -15.38
N LYS A 278 -9.26 9.95 -15.52
CA LYS A 278 -9.46 11.29 -14.97
C LYS A 278 -10.25 11.21 -13.67
N PHE A 279 -9.64 11.68 -12.59
CA PHE A 279 -10.23 11.67 -11.26
C PHE A 279 -10.63 13.07 -10.79
N TYR A 280 -11.85 13.21 -10.29
CA TYR A 280 -12.28 14.39 -9.53
C TYR A 280 -12.36 14.06 -8.04
N PRO A 281 -11.61 14.76 -7.17
CA PRO A 281 -11.58 14.48 -5.75
C PRO A 281 -12.73 15.15 -5.00
N ILE A 282 -13.33 14.43 -4.06
CA ILE A 282 -14.39 14.92 -3.17
C ILE A 282 -13.96 14.55 -1.75
N TYR A 283 -14.03 15.50 -0.83
CA TYR A 283 -13.62 15.31 0.57
C TYR A 283 -14.86 15.48 1.46
N SER A 284 -14.99 14.63 2.48
CA SER A 284 -16.10 14.70 3.44
C SER A 284 -16.16 16.04 4.19
N ASP A 285 -15.01 16.55 4.66
CA ASP A 285 -14.89 17.88 5.27
C ASP A 285 -14.26 18.88 4.29
N LEU A 286 -15.09 19.73 3.68
CA LEU A 286 -14.64 20.79 2.76
C LEU A 286 -13.78 21.86 3.45
N SER A 287 -13.92 22.05 4.77
CA SER A 287 -13.26 23.13 5.52
C SER A 287 -11.79 22.85 5.85
N LYS A 288 -11.40 21.57 5.95
CA LYS A 288 -10.02 21.10 6.20
C LYS A 288 -9.45 20.25 5.05
N SER A 289 -10.19 20.23 3.95
CA SER A 289 -10.04 19.45 2.72
C SER A 289 -8.59 19.28 2.24
N GLY A 290 -8.14 18.02 2.24
CA GLY A 290 -6.88 17.57 1.64
C GLY A 290 -5.57 17.99 2.33
N ASN A 291 -5.59 18.91 3.29
CA ASN A 291 -4.38 19.41 3.94
C ASN A 291 -4.01 18.65 5.22
N ILE A 292 -4.90 17.79 5.72
CA ILE A 292 -4.60 16.90 6.85
C ILE A 292 -3.41 16.01 6.52
N ILE A 293 -2.53 15.81 7.50
CA ILE A 293 -1.45 14.83 7.42
C ILE A 293 -1.94 13.61 8.18
N THR A 294 -2.35 12.59 7.45
CA THR A 294 -2.78 11.30 7.98
C THR A 294 -1.59 10.55 8.61
N MET A 295 -1.88 9.63 9.51
CA MET A 295 -0.86 8.78 10.12
C MET A 295 -0.09 8.03 9.03
N TYR A 296 1.20 7.83 9.26
CA TYR A 296 2.10 7.02 8.39
C TYR A 296 2.40 7.60 6.99
N GLU A 297 1.83 8.73 6.59
CA GLU A 297 2.08 9.31 5.25
C GLU A 297 3.15 10.42 5.24
N GLY A 298 3.21 11.22 6.32
CA GLY A 298 4.19 12.30 6.48
C GLY A 298 4.01 13.51 5.55
N ILE A 299 3.01 13.51 4.66
CA ILE A 299 2.66 14.62 3.76
C ILE A 299 1.13 14.85 3.77
N PRO A 300 0.65 16.01 3.29
CA PRO A 300 -0.78 16.26 3.19
C PRO A 300 -1.51 15.25 2.29
N LEU A 301 -2.74 14.89 2.67
CA LEU A 301 -3.58 13.92 1.97
C LEU A 301 -3.74 14.20 0.46
N ASN A 302 -3.89 15.47 0.08
CA ASN A 302 -3.98 15.89 -1.32
C ASN A 302 -2.70 15.58 -2.11
N SER A 303 -1.56 15.53 -1.44
CA SER A 303 -0.25 15.25 -2.04
C SER A 303 -0.06 13.75 -2.19
N THR A 304 -0.52 12.96 -1.22
CA THR A 304 -0.65 11.49 -1.35
C THR A 304 -1.55 11.13 -2.54
N LEU A 305 -2.77 11.69 -2.58
CA LEU A 305 -3.73 11.46 -3.67
C LEU A 305 -3.14 11.80 -5.04
N LYS A 306 -2.57 13.01 -5.20
CA LYS A 306 -1.96 13.44 -6.47
C LYS A 306 -0.85 12.51 -6.92
N SER A 307 -0.04 12.03 -5.98
CA SER A 307 1.05 11.11 -6.29
C SER A 307 0.50 9.76 -6.74
N GLN A 308 -0.46 9.18 -6.03
CA GLN A 308 -1.01 7.88 -6.39
C GLN A 308 -1.85 7.89 -7.68
N ILE A 309 -2.55 9.00 -7.98
CA ILE A 309 -3.17 9.19 -9.30
C ILE A 309 -2.10 9.12 -10.40
N LYS A 310 -0.95 9.77 -10.22
CA LYS A 310 0.18 9.66 -11.17
C LYS A 310 0.77 8.25 -11.23
N ALA A 311 0.81 7.53 -10.10
CA ALA A 311 1.34 6.17 -10.02
C ALA A 311 0.57 5.25 -10.98
N ILE A 312 -0.76 5.29 -10.95
CA ILE A 312 -1.62 4.51 -11.85
C ILE A 312 -1.71 5.06 -13.29
N GLY A 313 -0.99 6.14 -13.62
CA GLY A 313 -1.01 6.77 -14.94
C GLY A 313 -2.22 7.70 -15.20
N GLY A 314 -2.94 8.10 -14.15
CA GLY A 314 -4.10 8.97 -14.23
C GLY A 314 -3.79 10.47 -14.16
N LYS A 315 -4.85 11.27 -14.19
CA LYS A 315 -4.81 12.73 -14.05
C LYS A 315 -5.92 13.25 -13.14
N LEU A 316 -5.62 14.33 -12.42
CA LEU A 316 -6.62 15.08 -11.66
C LEU A 316 -7.34 16.05 -12.59
N VAL A 317 -8.65 16.20 -12.44
CA VAL A 317 -9.47 17.19 -13.16
C VAL A 317 -10.20 18.12 -12.19
N ASN A 318 -10.78 19.21 -12.72
CA ASN A 318 -11.32 20.29 -11.89
C ASN A 318 -12.85 20.25 -11.74
N SER A 319 -13.53 19.33 -12.41
CA SER A 319 -14.98 19.18 -12.33
C SER A 319 -15.41 17.72 -12.50
N VAL A 320 -16.58 17.38 -11.95
CA VAL A 320 -17.21 16.06 -12.13
C VAL A 320 -17.46 15.77 -13.62
N SER A 321 -17.86 16.77 -14.40
CA SER A 321 -18.13 16.63 -15.85
C SER A 321 -16.90 16.27 -16.68
N GLU A 322 -15.69 16.59 -16.20
CA GLU A 322 -14.43 16.23 -16.86
C GLU A 322 -13.89 14.87 -16.42
N SER A 323 -14.45 14.28 -15.36
CA SER A 323 -13.94 13.07 -14.72
C SER A 323 -14.56 11.81 -15.30
N ASP A 324 -13.75 10.75 -15.34
CA ASP A 324 -14.22 9.39 -15.59
C ASP A 324 -14.78 8.79 -14.28
N ILE A 325 -14.13 9.14 -13.15
CA ILE A 325 -14.39 8.62 -11.81
C ILE A 325 -14.30 9.77 -10.80
N SER A 326 -15.30 9.89 -9.94
CA SER A 326 -15.22 10.72 -8.73
C SER A 326 -14.60 9.90 -7.61
N ILE A 327 -13.52 10.36 -7.00
CA ILE A 327 -12.94 9.73 -5.80
C ILE A 327 -13.41 10.47 -4.56
N TYR A 328 -14.26 9.80 -3.77
CA TYR A 328 -14.76 10.28 -2.50
C TYR A 328 -13.81 9.85 -1.38
N LEU A 329 -13.31 10.81 -0.62
CA LEU A 329 -12.40 10.65 0.51
C LEU A 329 -13.18 10.93 1.79
N HIS A 330 -13.58 9.88 2.49
CA HIS A 330 -14.09 10.01 3.84
C HIS A 330 -12.91 10.24 4.78
N THR A 331 -12.89 11.39 5.46
CA THR A 331 -11.76 11.89 6.24
C THR A 331 -12.16 12.21 7.67
N SER A 332 -11.20 12.16 8.60
CA SER A 332 -11.43 12.58 9.98
C SER A 332 -11.57 14.10 10.07
N GLU A 333 -12.55 14.58 10.83
CA GLU A 333 -12.69 16.02 11.11
C GLU A 333 -11.57 16.59 12.00
N LYS A 334 -10.84 15.71 12.69
CA LYS A 334 -9.70 16.01 13.56
C LYS A 334 -8.44 15.31 13.04
N ASN A 335 -7.47 15.03 13.91
CA ASN A 335 -6.35 14.17 13.59
C ASN A 335 -6.85 12.73 13.38
N GLN A 336 -6.31 12.05 12.39
CA GLN A 336 -6.57 10.63 12.17
C GLN A 336 -6.04 9.81 13.35
N GLU A 337 -6.78 8.79 13.75
CA GLU A 337 -6.38 7.85 14.79
C GLU A 337 -6.17 6.45 14.23
N ASP A 338 -5.48 5.60 14.99
CA ASP A 338 -5.21 4.20 14.66
C ASP A 338 -6.16 3.29 15.44
N GLN A 339 -7.13 2.70 14.75
CA GLN A 339 -8.15 1.85 15.40
C GLN A 339 -7.54 0.61 16.04
N TYR A 340 -6.57 -0.03 15.39
CA TYR A 340 -5.95 -1.25 15.90
C TYR A 340 -5.15 -0.98 17.16
N LEU A 341 -4.27 0.02 17.16
CA LEU A 341 -3.49 0.40 18.35
C LEU A 341 -4.40 0.91 19.47
N ASN A 342 -5.44 1.68 19.15
CA ASN A 342 -6.40 2.14 20.16
C ASN A 342 -7.10 0.95 20.86
N SER A 343 -7.46 -0.11 20.13
CA SER A 343 -8.05 -1.32 20.71
C SER A 343 -7.06 -2.09 21.61
N ILE A 344 -5.81 -2.27 21.17
CA ILE A 344 -4.78 -2.98 21.96
C ILE A 344 -4.49 -2.26 23.27
N TYR A 345 -4.41 -0.93 23.23
CA TYR A 345 -4.10 -0.12 24.42
C TYR A 345 -5.34 0.34 25.18
N GLN A 346 -6.54 -0.17 24.85
CA GLN A 346 -7.82 0.15 25.48
C GLN A 346 -8.05 1.66 25.64
N LYS A 347 -7.69 2.42 24.60
CA LYS A 347 -7.93 3.87 24.58
C LYS A 347 -9.42 4.15 24.37
N PRO A 348 -9.96 5.24 24.94
CA PRO A 348 -11.37 5.59 24.75
C PRO A 348 -11.71 5.74 23.27
N THR A 349 -12.78 5.08 22.83
CA THR A 349 -13.28 5.20 21.46
C THR A 349 -13.75 6.62 21.19
N ILE A 350 -13.10 7.30 20.25
CA ILE A 350 -13.56 8.61 19.77
C ILE A 350 -14.43 8.37 18.54
N GLN A 351 -15.72 8.67 18.67
CA GLN A 351 -16.63 8.64 17.54
C GLN A 351 -16.29 9.77 16.57
N ALA A 352 -16.29 9.48 15.27
CA ALA A 352 -16.36 10.51 14.24
C ALA A 352 -17.59 11.40 14.52
N SER A 353 -17.47 12.71 14.28
CA SER A 353 -18.57 13.61 14.61
C SER A 353 -19.79 13.33 13.72
N GLU A 354 -20.96 13.26 14.33
CA GLU A 354 -22.24 13.03 13.63
C GLU A 354 -22.64 14.20 12.69
N SER A 355 -21.97 15.36 12.79
CA SER A 355 -22.41 16.57 12.09
C SER A 355 -22.07 16.59 10.60
N SER A 356 -21.14 15.75 10.13
CA SER A 356 -20.75 15.65 8.71
C SER A 356 -21.49 14.55 7.94
N ILE A 357 -21.87 13.44 8.60
CA ILE A 357 -22.38 12.22 7.94
C ILE A 357 -23.60 12.49 7.04
N ASN A 358 -24.56 13.34 7.46
CA ASN A 358 -25.77 13.60 6.67
C ASN A 358 -25.47 14.22 5.29
N ASP A 359 -24.51 15.14 5.21
CA ASP A 359 -24.12 15.75 3.94
C ASP A 359 -23.42 14.74 3.02
N GLU A 360 -22.63 13.83 3.59
CA GLU A 360 -22.02 12.72 2.86
C GLU A 360 -23.09 11.79 2.30
N LEU A 361 -24.05 11.35 3.14
CA LEU A 361 -25.15 10.49 2.71
C LEU A 361 -25.97 11.14 1.59
N ASN A 362 -26.29 12.44 1.72
CA ASN A 362 -26.98 13.20 0.69
C ASN A 362 -26.18 13.24 -0.62
N TYR A 363 -24.86 13.37 -0.56
CA TYR A 363 -24.02 13.29 -1.76
C TYR A 363 -24.21 11.94 -2.46
N PHE A 364 -24.12 10.82 -1.75
CA PHE A 364 -24.28 9.49 -2.34
C PHE A 364 -25.69 9.25 -2.91
N ILE A 365 -26.74 9.68 -2.19
CA ILE A 365 -28.13 9.58 -2.64
C ILE A 365 -28.36 10.36 -3.95
N ASN A 366 -27.80 11.56 -4.06
CA ASN A 366 -28.00 12.43 -5.22
C ASN A 366 -27.14 12.04 -6.43
N ASN A 367 -26.10 11.21 -6.26
CA ASN A 367 -25.13 10.88 -7.29
C ASN A 367 -25.08 9.38 -7.64
N GLN A 368 -26.19 8.65 -7.49
CA GLN A 368 -26.26 7.20 -7.72
C GLN A 368 -25.89 6.72 -9.14
N SER A 369 -25.91 7.59 -10.14
CA SER A 369 -25.53 7.27 -11.52
C SER A 369 -24.05 7.54 -11.83
N GLN A 370 -23.30 8.15 -10.91
CA GLN A 370 -21.90 8.47 -11.11
C GLN A 370 -20.99 7.30 -10.76
N ASN A 371 -19.84 7.21 -11.45
CA ASN A 371 -18.77 6.29 -11.11
C ASN A 371 -18.05 6.82 -9.86
N ILE A 372 -18.47 6.38 -8.67
CA ILE A 372 -17.87 6.82 -7.41
C ILE A 372 -16.93 5.74 -6.87
N ALA A 373 -15.67 6.10 -6.63
CA ALA A 373 -14.73 5.31 -5.85
C ALA A 373 -14.67 5.87 -4.44
N LEU A 374 -14.85 5.03 -3.42
CA LEU A 374 -14.79 5.44 -2.01
C LEU A 374 -13.48 4.95 -1.39
N ALA A 375 -12.67 5.89 -0.93
CA ALA A 375 -11.54 5.64 -0.03
C ALA A 375 -11.89 6.23 1.34
N ASP A 376 -12.05 5.34 2.32
CA ASP A 376 -12.29 5.71 3.70
C ASP A 376 -10.97 5.77 4.43
N VAL A 377 -10.59 6.99 4.79
CA VAL A 377 -9.34 7.33 5.45
C VAL A 377 -9.60 8.13 6.72
N ALA A 378 -10.80 8.02 7.30
CA ALA A 378 -11.11 8.65 8.57
C ALA A 378 -10.29 8.05 9.71
N PHE A 379 -9.89 6.78 9.58
CA PHE A 379 -9.01 6.10 10.49
C PHE A 379 -7.87 5.39 9.75
N ALA A 380 -6.79 5.13 10.47
CA ALA A 380 -5.81 4.12 10.08
C ALA A 380 -6.25 2.76 10.66
N ASN A 381 -5.89 1.68 9.96
CA ASN A 381 -6.16 0.30 10.36
C ASN A 381 -7.65 -0.05 10.53
N GLY A 382 -8.52 0.41 9.62
CA GLY A 382 -9.93 0.02 9.56
C GLY A 382 -10.84 1.17 9.11
N GLY A 383 -11.97 0.81 8.49
CA GLY A 383 -12.99 1.78 8.06
C GLY A 383 -13.81 2.35 9.22
N ASP A 384 -14.46 3.48 8.96
CA ASP A 384 -15.46 4.05 9.86
C ASP A 384 -16.75 3.22 9.80
N ASN A 385 -16.92 2.36 10.80
CA ASN A 385 -18.09 1.50 10.91
C ASN A 385 -19.42 2.27 10.97
N ASN A 386 -19.46 3.46 11.57
CA ASN A 386 -20.69 4.25 11.67
C ASN A 386 -21.07 4.84 10.31
N PHE A 387 -20.08 5.37 9.59
CA PHE A 387 -20.28 5.92 8.25
C PHE A 387 -20.77 4.84 7.28
N ILE A 388 -20.05 3.73 7.16
CA ILE A 388 -20.41 2.69 6.17
C ILE A 388 -21.72 1.99 6.51
N ASN A 389 -22.01 1.75 7.80
CA ASN A 389 -23.31 1.21 8.22
C ASN A 389 -24.48 2.19 7.95
N SER A 390 -24.23 3.49 7.99
CA SER A 390 -25.24 4.50 7.63
C SER A 390 -25.42 4.58 6.12
N LEU A 391 -24.31 4.53 5.38
CA LEU A 391 -24.30 4.52 3.92
C LEU A 391 -25.02 3.30 3.35
N SER A 392 -24.80 2.11 3.92
CA SER A 392 -25.41 0.86 3.45
C SER A 392 -26.93 0.85 3.54
N LYS A 393 -27.54 1.71 4.38
CA LYS A 393 -29.00 1.81 4.54
C LYS A 393 -29.66 2.69 3.48
N VAL A 394 -28.91 3.61 2.88
CA VAL A 394 -29.45 4.64 1.98
C VAL A 394 -28.86 4.60 0.57
N TYR A 395 -27.76 3.88 0.38
CA TYR A 395 -27.05 3.73 -0.88
C TYR A 395 -26.79 2.25 -1.17
N ASP A 396 -27.03 1.84 -2.42
CA ASP A 396 -26.66 0.50 -2.88
C ASP A 396 -25.14 0.42 -3.05
N LEU A 397 -24.45 -0.15 -2.05
CA LEU A 397 -22.99 -0.27 -2.01
C LEU A 397 -22.38 -0.95 -3.25
N LYS A 398 -23.16 -1.75 -3.99
CA LYS A 398 -22.71 -2.38 -5.25
C LYS A 398 -22.48 -1.38 -6.38
N LYS A 399 -23.05 -0.18 -6.29
CA LYS A 399 -22.86 0.88 -7.29
C LYS A 399 -21.49 1.54 -7.18
N LEU A 400 -20.75 1.31 -6.09
CA LEU A 400 -19.38 1.83 -5.96
C LEU A 400 -18.44 1.16 -6.95
N MET A 401 -17.59 1.96 -7.57
CA MET A 401 -16.46 1.48 -8.36
C MET A 401 -15.42 0.79 -7.48
N THR A 402 -15.31 1.22 -6.22
CA THR A 402 -14.44 0.64 -5.19
C THR A 402 -14.86 1.10 -3.79
N TYR A 403 -14.57 0.28 -2.79
CA TYR A 403 -14.40 0.67 -1.38
C TYR A 403 -12.99 0.25 -0.91
N SER A 404 -12.31 1.08 -0.12
CA SER A 404 -11.07 0.70 0.57
C SER A 404 -10.82 1.53 1.83
N ALA A 405 -10.36 0.89 2.91
CA ALA A 405 -10.18 1.50 4.24
C ALA A 405 -9.15 0.78 5.15
N TRP A 406 -8.11 0.19 4.57
CA TRP A 406 -7.15 -0.65 5.31
C TRP A 406 -5.80 0.04 5.55
N ASN A 407 -5.16 -0.34 6.66
CA ASN A 407 -3.81 0.04 7.09
C ASN A 407 -3.51 1.56 7.15
N THR A 408 -3.14 2.18 6.03
CA THR A 408 -2.86 3.63 5.94
C THR A 408 -3.73 4.33 4.90
N ALA A 409 -3.75 5.67 4.93
CA ALA A 409 -4.45 6.45 3.91
C ALA A 409 -3.88 6.21 2.51
N GLY A 410 -2.57 6.08 2.37
CA GLY A 410 -1.90 5.72 1.11
C GLY A 410 -2.35 4.35 0.63
N ASN A 411 -2.33 3.33 1.47
CA ASN A 411 -2.78 1.99 1.08
C ASN A 411 -4.23 1.99 0.57
N SER A 412 -5.13 2.68 1.29
CA SER A 412 -6.54 2.78 0.95
C SER A 412 -6.77 3.55 -0.37
N ILE A 413 -6.15 4.72 -0.52
CA ILE A 413 -6.32 5.55 -1.73
C ILE A 413 -5.74 4.84 -2.96
N GLY A 414 -4.54 4.26 -2.87
CA GLY A 414 -3.93 3.60 -4.02
C GLY A 414 -4.69 2.35 -4.44
N THR A 415 -5.23 1.59 -3.47
CA THR A 415 -6.14 0.48 -3.74
C THR A 415 -7.42 0.96 -4.42
N ALA A 416 -8.04 2.03 -3.91
CA ALA A 416 -9.25 2.62 -4.48
C ALA A 416 -9.06 3.11 -5.92
N LEU A 417 -7.94 3.78 -6.20
CA LEU A 417 -7.59 4.27 -7.53
C LEU A 417 -7.30 3.12 -8.51
N ALA A 418 -6.52 2.12 -8.08
CA ALA A 418 -6.19 0.97 -8.91
C ALA A 418 -7.43 0.17 -9.29
N HIS A 419 -8.27 -0.18 -8.31
CA HIS A 419 -9.51 -0.92 -8.55
C HIS A 419 -10.49 -0.13 -9.41
N SER A 420 -10.78 1.13 -9.09
CA SER A 420 -11.78 1.91 -9.83
C SER A 420 -11.38 2.19 -11.29
N SER A 421 -10.09 2.43 -11.56
CA SER A 421 -9.62 2.63 -12.94
C SER A 421 -9.73 1.36 -13.79
N ILE A 422 -9.35 0.21 -13.23
CA ILE A 422 -9.50 -1.08 -13.91
C ILE A 422 -10.98 -1.41 -14.10
N ARG A 423 -11.82 -1.18 -13.07
CA ARG A 423 -13.27 -1.37 -13.14
C ARG A 423 -13.88 -0.54 -14.26
N PHE A 424 -13.47 0.72 -14.40
CA PHE A 424 -13.95 1.62 -15.46
C PHE A 424 -13.62 1.07 -16.85
N LEU A 425 -12.39 0.61 -17.06
CA LEU A 425 -11.99 -0.04 -18.32
C LEU A 425 -12.78 -1.33 -18.59
N ALA A 426 -12.87 -2.21 -17.59
CA ALA A 426 -13.56 -3.50 -17.74
C ALA A 426 -15.03 -3.30 -18.15
N LYS A 427 -15.73 -2.35 -17.51
CA LYS A 427 -17.13 -2.02 -17.79
C LYS A 427 -17.34 -1.43 -19.21
N ASN A 428 -16.37 -0.69 -19.73
CA ASN A 428 -16.46 -0.07 -21.05
C ASN A 428 -16.02 -0.99 -22.20
N ASN A 429 -15.14 -1.95 -21.92
CA ASN A 429 -14.57 -2.85 -22.93
C ASN A 429 -15.41 -4.12 -23.17
N ASP A 430 -16.20 -4.56 -22.19
CA ASP A 430 -16.94 -5.82 -22.31
C ASP A 430 -18.36 -5.72 -21.69
N ASN A 431 -19.39 -6.05 -22.46
CA ASN A 431 -20.78 -6.21 -21.97
C ASN A 431 -20.98 -7.58 -21.29
N ASN A 432 -19.90 -8.22 -20.84
CA ASN A 432 -19.85 -9.61 -20.42
C ASN A 432 -19.90 -9.70 -18.90
N SER A 433 -20.95 -10.32 -18.38
CA SER A 433 -21.27 -10.40 -16.94
C SER A 433 -20.20 -11.07 -16.08
N SER A 434 -19.23 -11.79 -16.68
CA SER A 434 -18.18 -12.50 -15.95
C SER A 434 -17.11 -11.58 -15.34
N LEU A 435 -16.77 -10.46 -15.99
CA LEU A 435 -15.80 -9.48 -15.45
C LEU A 435 -16.43 -8.61 -14.35
N ASP A 436 -17.75 -8.39 -14.41
CA ASP A 436 -18.52 -7.77 -13.34
C ASP A 436 -18.42 -8.59 -12.03
N ASN A 437 -18.44 -9.92 -12.12
CA ASN A 437 -18.29 -10.78 -10.94
C ASN A 437 -16.94 -10.58 -10.25
N LYS A 438 -15.85 -10.39 -11.01
CA LYS A 438 -14.52 -10.15 -10.43
C LYS A 438 -14.44 -8.82 -9.68
N HIS A 439 -15.12 -7.80 -10.18
CA HIS A 439 -15.30 -6.55 -9.46
C HIS A 439 -16.07 -6.77 -8.16
N PHE A 440 -17.22 -7.43 -8.20
CA PHE A 440 -18.03 -7.66 -7.00
C PHE A 440 -17.29 -8.51 -5.97
N GLU A 441 -16.61 -9.59 -6.37
CA GLU A 441 -15.78 -10.40 -5.47
C GLU A 441 -14.74 -9.54 -4.74
N PHE A 442 -13.97 -8.73 -5.47
CA PHE A 442 -12.97 -7.85 -4.86
C PHE A 442 -13.60 -6.75 -3.98
N LEU A 443 -14.69 -6.12 -4.45
CA LEU A 443 -15.41 -5.09 -3.70
C LEU A 443 -15.93 -5.61 -2.36
N PHE A 444 -16.55 -6.80 -2.36
CA PHE A 444 -17.08 -7.41 -1.14
C PHE A 444 -15.98 -7.89 -0.21
N GLU A 445 -14.86 -8.41 -0.74
CA GLU A 445 -13.69 -8.71 0.10
C GLU A 445 -13.16 -7.47 0.81
N ARG A 446 -13.17 -6.29 0.18
CA ARG A 446 -12.81 -5.02 0.85
C ARG A 446 -13.83 -4.61 1.91
N PHE A 447 -15.14 -4.79 1.67
CA PHE A 447 -16.12 -4.56 2.74
C PHE A 447 -15.94 -5.52 3.92
N PHE A 448 -15.62 -6.78 3.65
CA PHE A 448 -15.46 -7.77 4.71
C PHE A 448 -14.17 -7.58 5.50
N ASP A 449 -13.06 -7.26 4.84
CA ASP A 449 -11.76 -7.01 5.47
C ASP A 449 -11.67 -5.59 6.07
N ASP A 450 -11.73 -4.55 5.23
CA ASP A 450 -11.43 -3.17 5.62
C ASP A 450 -12.49 -2.63 6.59
N TRP A 451 -13.77 -2.96 6.39
CA TRP A 451 -14.88 -2.49 7.23
C TRP A 451 -15.26 -3.49 8.33
N LEU A 452 -15.85 -4.64 7.96
CA LEU A 452 -16.45 -5.53 8.96
C LEU A 452 -15.40 -6.17 9.86
N TYR A 453 -14.25 -6.56 9.33
CA TYR A 453 -13.18 -7.14 10.13
C TYR A 453 -12.34 -6.08 10.85
N GLN A 454 -11.60 -5.25 10.10
CA GLN A 454 -10.64 -4.30 10.67
C GLN A 454 -11.33 -3.18 11.44
N GLY A 455 -12.45 -2.66 10.94
CA GLY A 455 -13.20 -1.56 11.52
C GLY A 455 -14.22 -1.95 12.60
N PHE A 456 -14.46 -3.25 12.81
CA PHE A 456 -15.46 -3.71 13.79
C PHE A 456 -15.06 -5.00 14.51
N THR A 457 -15.14 -6.15 13.84
CA THR A 457 -15.05 -7.49 14.46
C THR A 457 -13.75 -7.66 15.24
N ARG A 458 -12.62 -7.28 14.65
CA ARG A 458 -11.30 -7.36 15.30
C ARG A 458 -11.24 -6.52 16.56
N LEU A 459 -11.69 -5.28 16.48
CA LEU A 459 -11.59 -4.31 17.58
C LEU A 459 -12.40 -4.79 18.78
N LYS A 460 -13.65 -5.20 18.52
CA LYS A 460 -14.55 -5.74 19.55
C LYS A 460 -13.98 -7.03 20.16
N PHE A 461 -13.44 -7.92 19.34
CA PHE A 461 -12.87 -9.18 19.84
C PHE A 461 -11.66 -8.94 20.75
N ILE A 462 -10.77 -8.00 20.38
CA ILE A 462 -9.62 -7.61 21.22
C ILE A 462 -10.08 -6.94 22.52
N GLU A 463 -11.10 -6.09 22.47
CA GLU A 463 -11.68 -5.46 23.66
C GLU A 463 -12.22 -6.51 24.66
N GLU A 464 -12.90 -7.54 24.15
CA GLU A 464 -13.51 -8.61 24.97
C GLU A 464 -12.50 -9.64 25.48
N ASN A 465 -11.44 -9.94 24.71
CA ASN A 465 -10.53 -11.07 24.98
C ASN A 465 -9.10 -10.65 25.39
N GLY A 466 -8.76 -9.36 25.25
CA GLY A 466 -7.41 -8.84 25.47
C GLY A 466 -6.45 -9.09 24.29
N PHE A 467 -5.19 -8.68 24.48
CA PHE A 467 -4.11 -8.85 23.50
C PHE A 467 -2.80 -9.22 24.24
N PRO A 468 -1.93 -10.10 23.70
CA PRO A 468 -1.99 -10.76 22.38
C PRO A 468 -3.01 -11.91 22.31
N LEU A 469 -3.49 -12.21 21.10
CA LEU A 469 -4.37 -13.36 20.84
C LEU A 469 -3.56 -14.64 20.60
N ASP A 470 -3.98 -15.75 21.23
CA ASP A 470 -3.43 -17.07 20.95
C ASP A 470 -4.01 -17.73 19.68
N GLN A 471 -3.50 -18.90 19.30
CA GLN A 471 -3.96 -19.59 18.08
C GLN A 471 -5.43 -19.98 18.13
N LYS A 472 -5.96 -20.34 19.30
CA LYS A 472 -7.38 -20.69 19.45
C LYS A 472 -8.24 -19.45 19.29
N GLN A 473 -7.85 -18.34 19.92
CA GLN A 473 -8.52 -17.07 19.79
C GLN A 473 -8.50 -16.52 18.36
N LEU A 474 -7.45 -16.80 17.58
CA LEU A 474 -7.47 -16.48 16.14
C LEU A 474 -8.51 -17.32 15.38
N VAL A 475 -8.67 -18.60 15.70
CA VAL A 475 -9.74 -19.43 15.10
C VAL A 475 -11.11 -18.88 15.47
N ASP A 476 -11.33 -18.59 16.76
CA ASP A 476 -12.60 -18.02 17.25
C ASP A 476 -12.90 -16.66 16.58
N LEU A 477 -11.88 -15.81 16.38
CA LEU A 477 -12.00 -14.55 15.65
C LEU A 477 -12.36 -14.77 14.17
N SER A 478 -11.78 -15.78 13.51
CA SER A 478 -12.13 -16.12 12.12
C SER A 478 -13.59 -16.56 11.99
N ASP A 479 -14.07 -17.42 12.90
CA ASP A 479 -15.45 -17.89 12.89
C ASP A 479 -16.43 -16.74 13.16
N TYR A 480 -16.14 -15.89 14.16
CA TYR A 480 -16.94 -14.69 14.43
C TYR A 480 -16.95 -13.72 13.24
N THR A 481 -15.80 -13.53 12.56
CA THR A 481 -15.73 -12.71 11.33
C THR A 481 -16.65 -13.27 10.24
N LYS A 482 -16.67 -14.59 10.07
CA LYS A 482 -17.52 -15.25 9.08
C LYS A 482 -19.01 -15.04 9.38
N GLU A 483 -19.41 -15.14 10.65
CA GLU A 483 -20.79 -14.89 11.09
C GLU A 483 -21.22 -13.45 10.79
N VAL A 484 -20.41 -12.46 11.19
CA VAL A 484 -20.68 -11.03 10.94
C VAL A 484 -20.82 -10.75 9.44
N CYS A 485 -19.93 -11.30 8.62
CA CYS A 485 -20.00 -11.11 7.17
C CYS A 485 -21.23 -11.81 6.56
N GLN A 486 -21.60 -13.00 7.04
CA GLN A 486 -22.80 -13.71 6.58
C GLN A 486 -24.07 -12.94 6.93
N ASP A 487 -24.14 -12.36 8.13
CA ASP A 487 -25.25 -11.50 8.54
C ASP A 487 -25.36 -10.26 7.66
N PHE A 488 -24.22 -9.63 7.33
CA PHE A 488 -24.21 -8.51 6.40
C PHE A 488 -24.75 -8.93 5.02
N ILE A 489 -24.29 -10.05 4.47
CA ILE A 489 -24.77 -10.58 3.18
C ILE A 489 -26.28 -10.83 3.22
N ASN A 490 -26.78 -11.50 4.26
CA ASN A 490 -28.19 -11.86 4.39
C ASN A 490 -29.12 -10.64 4.50
N ASN A 491 -28.65 -9.56 5.13
CA ASN A 491 -29.45 -8.38 5.42
C ASN A 491 -29.34 -7.28 4.36
N ASN A 492 -28.19 -7.14 3.68
CA ASN A 492 -27.92 -6.00 2.81
C ASN A 492 -27.84 -6.36 1.32
N LEU A 493 -27.67 -7.64 0.96
CA LEU A 493 -27.32 -8.03 -0.42
C LEU A 493 -28.39 -8.82 -1.17
N LYS A 494 -29.61 -8.95 -0.64
CA LYS A 494 -30.75 -9.58 -1.35
C LYS A 494 -31.14 -8.78 -2.61
N ASN A 495 -30.98 -9.36 -3.81
CA ASN A 495 -31.32 -8.72 -5.10
C ASN A 495 -31.43 -9.74 -6.27
N ASP A 496 -31.76 -9.24 -7.45
CA ASP A 496 -31.99 -9.85 -8.77
C ASP A 496 -30.71 -10.08 -9.62
N GLN A 497 -29.56 -9.45 -9.30
CA GLN A 497 -28.29 -9.63 -10.05
C GLN A 497 -27.35 -10.68 -9.45
N ILE A 498 -27.40 -10.85 -8.12
CA ILE A 498 -26.52 -11.73 -7.36
C ILE A 498 -27.37 -12.74 -6.62
N LYS A 499 -27.23 -14.01 -6.94
CA LYS A 499 -27.98 -15.10 -6.32
C LYS A 499 -27.44 -15.45 -4.94
N SER A 500 -26.13 -15.56 -4.82
CA SER A 500 -25.45 -15.79 -3.54
C SER A 500 -24.03 -15.23 -3.56
N ILE A 501 -23.54 -14.94 -2.36
CA ILE A 501 -22.14 -14.64 -2.09
C ILE A 501 -21.71 -15.62 -1.00
N ASP A 502 -20.72 -16.43 -1.31
CA ASP A 502 -20.24 -17.48 -0.42
C ASP A 502 -18.83 -17.12 0.07
N ILE A 503 -18.66 -17.00 1.40
CA ILE A 503 -17.34 -16.82 2.01
C ILE A 503 -16.63 -18.17 1.98
N THR A 504 -15.65 -18.29 1.09
CA THR A 504 -14.95 -19.56 0.82
C THR A 504 -13.81 -19.83 1.79
N SER A 505 -13.15 -18.78 2.28
CA SER A 505 -12.07 -18.91 3.28
C SER A 505 -11.83 -17.60 4.02
N ILE A 506 -11.44 -17.71 5.28
CA ILE A 506 -10.84 -16.64 6.10
C ILE A 506 -9.58 -17.24 6.71
N SER A 507 -8.46 -16.52 6.65
CA SER A 507 -7.21 -16.95 7.26
C SER A 507 -6.32 -15.77 7.67
N PHE A 508 -5.39 -16.02 8.58
CA PHE A 508 -4.40 -15.03 9.04
C PHE A 508 -3.05 -15.32 8.39
N PRO A 509 -2.68 -14.63 7.30
CA PRO A 509 -1.50 -14.96 6.49
C PRO A 509 -0.21 -15.01 7.32
N TRP A 510 -0.08 -14.11 8.31
CA TRP A 510 1.07 -14.05 9.21
C TRP A 510 0.75 -14.45 10.66
N LYS A 511 -0.31 -15.26 10.86
CA LYS A 511 -0.74 -15.76 12.18
C LYS A 511 -0.89 -14.66 13.24
N ARG A 512 -1.37 -13.50 12.82
CA ARG A 512 -1.64 -12.33 13.65
C ARG A 512 -2.98 -11.70 13.24
N PRO A 513 -3.68 -10.99 14.14
CA PRO A 513 -4.97 -10.38 13.83
C PRO A 513 -4.84 -9.03 13.09
N PHE A 514 -3.69 -8.69 12.52
CA PHE A 514 -3.51 -7.37 11.90
C PHE A 514 -4.15 -7.29 10.51
N GLU A 515 -4.11 -8.36 9.72
CA GLU A 515 -4.79 -8.45 8.43
C GLU A 515 -5.31 -9.87 8.21
N ILE A 516 -6.36 -10.02 7.40
CA ILE A 516 -6.89 -11.33 7.00
C ILE A 516 -6.82 -11.52 5.48
N GLU A 517 -6.68 -12.77 5.07
CA GLU A 517 -7.05 -13.19 3.72
C GLU A 517 -8.48 -13.72 3.77
N ILE A 518 -9.43 -12.92 3.29
CA ILE A 518 -10.81 -13.32 3.06
C ILE A 518 -11.07 -13.49 1.56
N LYS A 519 -11.72 -14.59 1.18
CA LYS A 519 -12.12 -14.86 -0.20
C LYS A 519 -13.61 -15.11 -0.28
N CYS A 520 -14.28 -14.40 -1.18
CA CYS A 520 -15.66 -14.70 -1.50
C CYS A 520 -15.83 -15.14 -2.95
N LYS A 521 -16.87 -15.93 -3.21
CA LYS A 521 -17.26 -16.33 -4.55
C LYS A 521 -18.68 -15.89 -4.81
N LEU A 522 -18.89 -15.31 -5.98
CA LEU A 522 -20.20 -14.83 -6.39
C LEU A 522 -20.90 -15.84 -7.29
N THR A 523 -22.17 -16.10 -7.03
CA THR A 523 -23.05 -16.84 -7.94
C THR A 523 -24.04 -15.83 -8.54
N PRO A 524 -23.96 -15.51 -9.85
CA PRO A 524 -24.95 -14.66 -10.52
C PRO A 524 -26.29 -15.40 -10.66
N HIS A 525 -27.38 -14.66 -10.89
CA HIS A 525 -28.69 -15.26 -11.23
C HIS A 525 -28.75 -15.78 -12.66
#